data_AF-A0A5Q0H5H5-F1
#
_entry.id   AF-A0A5Q0H5H5-F1
#
_cell.length_a   1.000
_cell.length_b   1.000
_cell.length_c   1.000
_cell.angle_alpha   90.00
_cell.angle_beta   90.00
_cell.angle_gamma   90.00
#
_symmetry.space_group_name_H-M   'P 1'
#
loop_
_entity.id
_entity.type
_entity.pdbx_description
1 polymer ?
#
loop_
_entity_poly.entity_id
_entity_poly.type
_entity_poly.pdbx_seq_one_letter_code
_entity_poly.pdbx_strand_id
1 'polypeptide(L)'
;MGERIAEIVSGLTGLTDVNGLWREVDRRLARGDAAFVADLGIALARAHGTAVRPAWQYRSVFQRLVRSLALGTGDVAQAVRLVAEVPTGRDLAGRVASLLAAGRPVADLAVVFAGDGAPGGAVEELRACLVHELVLRGVAVAEVPGIAGWATSPHWRDHPLGWLPLELSEVEGEPLLPSYSVTGTGAAVPFGLPAGRSIPPGEPVPPMAEVAAADAVTEAVDNWVDESNGRIEARVFEPATPLAPDSVPSALAALDLECLDGGDVPRVVACPPAHAWQVLFAAASGGGAYSSGHRGARGRLAAWNSLAGLVGTPVGASAGEVGARVGECAWYGFEADTDWFAGVVWSIGLAVLDPDGRRLAVLAATDTD
;
A
#
# COMPACT_ATOMS: atom_id res chain seq x y z
N MET A 1 -16.02 29.87 -20.21
CA MET A 1 -15.33 28.97 -19.26
C MET A 1 -13.99 28.49 -19.81
N GLY A 2 -13.95 28.01 -21.07
CA GLY A 2 -12.71 27.54 -21.72
C GLY A 2 -11.56 28.56 -21.80
N GLU A 3 -11.85 29.84 -22.06
CA GLU A 3 -10.80 30.88 -22.17
C GLU A 3 -9.95 31.02 -20.89
N ARG A 4 -10.58 31.02 -19.71
CA ARG A 4 -9.86 31.14 -18.44
C ARG A 4 -9.01 29.89 -18.15
N ILE A 5 -9.51 28.71 -18.50
CA ILE A 5 -8.75 27.46 -18.34
C ILE A 5 -7.54 27.46 -19.27
N ALA A 6 -7.71 27.88 -20.53
CA ALA A 6 -6.61 27.98 -21.50
C ALA A 6 -5.53 28.99 -21.05
N GLU A 7 -5.94 30.15 -20.51
CA GLU A 7 -5.03 31.13 -19.91
C GLU A 7 -4.22 30.52 -18.74
N ILE A 8 -4.88 29.81 -17.83
CA ILE A 8 -4.21 29.16 -16.70
C ILE A 8 -3.23 28.09 -17.19
N VAL A 9 -3.65 27.23 -18.11
CA VAL A 9 -2.83 26.11 -18.62
C VAL A 9 -1.58 26.62 -19.35
N SER A 10 -1.71 27.68 -20.16
CA SER A 10 -0.60 28.28 -20.90
C SER A 10 0.38 29.06 -20.00
N GLY A 11 -0.13 29.78 -19.00
CA GLY A 11 0.69 30.58 -18.10
C GLY A 11 1.33 29.81 -16.94
N LEU A 12 0.93 28.56 -16.70
CA LEU A 12 1.25 27.81 -15.48
C LEU A 12 2.75 27.72 -15.17
N THR A 13 3.56 27.39 -16.17
CA THR A 13 5.00 27.14 -15.99
C THR A 13 5.80 28.43 -15.74
N GLY A 14 5.22 29.59 -16.08
CA GLY A 14 5.80 30.91 -15.80
C GLY A 14 5.51 31.44 -14.39
N LEU A 15 4.69 30.74 -13.60
CA LEU A 15 4.35 31.18 -12.25
C LEU A 15 5.48 30.92 -11.26
N THR A 16 5.80 31.94 -10.45
CA THR A 16 6.70 31.81 -9.30
C THR A 16 5.97 31.31 -8.04
N ASP A 17 4.64 31.44 -8.00
CA ASP A 17 3.75 30.96 -6.94
C ASP A 17 2.39 30.52 -7.52
N VAL A 18 1.75 29.52 -6.91
CA VAL A 18 0.45 28.96 -7.31
C VAL A 18 -0.69 29.23 -6.31
N ASN A 19 -0.43 29.91 -5.18
CA ASN A 19 -1.45 30.16 -4.16
C ASN A 19 -2.67 30.94 -4.69
N GLY A 20 -2.46 31.85 -5.66
CA GLY A 20 -3.56 32.56 -6.32
C GLY A 20 -4.53 31.62 -7.04
N LEU A 21 -4.00 30.57 -7.67
CA LEU A 21 -4.80 29.55 -8.35
C LEU A 21 -5.51 28.64 -7.35
N TRP A 22 -4.87 28.26 -6.25
CA TRP A 22 -5.52 27.52 -5.17
C TRP A 22 -6.74 28.26 -4.61
N ARG A 23 -6.62 29.57 -4.35
CA ARG A 23 -7.74 30.39 -3.89
C ARG A 23 -8.86 30.53 -4.93
N GLU A 24 -8.55 30.46 -6.23
CA GLU A 24 -9.59 30.42 -7.26
C GLU A 24 -10.34 29.10 -7.23
N VAL A 25 -9.64 27.97 -7.11
CA VAL A 25 -10.24 26.63 -6.98
C VAL A 25 -11.17 26.56 -5.78
N ASP A 26 -10.71 27.02 -4.62
CA ASP A 26 -11.52 27.00 -3.39
C ASP A 26 -12.79 27.86 -3.54
N ARG A 27 -12.68 29.06 -4.14
CA ARG A 27 -13.84 29.93 -4.40
C ARG A 27 -14.82 29.33 -5.40
N ARG A 28 -14.35 28.58 -6.40
CA ARG A 28 -15.19 27.89 -7.38
C ARG A 28 -15.99 26.78 -6.72
N LEU A 29 -15.33 25.95 -5.91
CA LEU A 29 -15.99 24.88 -5.15
C LEU A 29 -17.01 25.41 -4.15
N ALA A 30 -16.69 26.48 -3.44
CA ALA A 30 -17.64 27.15 -2.53
C ALA A 30 -18.91 27.66 -3.23
N ARG A 31 -18.85 27.87 -4.56
CA ARG A 31 -19.99 28.27 -5.41
C ARG A 31 -20.66 27.10 -6.12
N GLY A 32 -20.23 25.86 -5.85
CA GLY A 32 -20.74 24.66 -6.51
C GLY A 32 -20.18 24.40 -7.91
N ASP A 33 -19.15 25.13 -8.33
CA ASP A 33 -18.54 25.00 -9.67
C ASP A 33 -17.44 23.92 -9.69
N ALA A 34 -17.82 22.68 -9.34
CA ALA A 34 -16.91 21.53 -9.36
C ALA A 34 -16.50 21.13 -10.78
N ALA A 35 -17.36 21.40 -11.78
CA ALA A 35 -17.08 21.14 -13.18
C ALA A 35 -15.85 21.92 -13.68
N PHE A 36 -15.73 23.21 -13.32
CA PHE A 36 -14.54 24.00 -13.64
C PHE A 36 -13.25 23.37 -13.10
N VAL A 37 -13.29 22.83 -11.88
CA VAL A 37 -12.12 22.21 -11.23
C VAL A 37 -11.70 20.93 -11.96
N ALA A 38 -12.68 20.10 -12.38
CA ALA A 38 -12.41 18.93 -13.19
C ALA A 38 -11.88 19.30 -14.59
N ASP A 39 -12.51 20.25 -15.28
CA ASP A 39 -12.04 20.72 -16.59
C ASP A 39 -10.63 21.26 -16.55
N LEU A 40 -10.30 22.03 -15.50
CA LEU A 40 -8.94 22.51 -15.29
C LEU A 40 -7.96 21.36 -15.05
N GLY A 41 -8.33 20.37 -14.23
CA GLY A 41 -7.49 19.19 -13.98
C GLY A 41 -7.23 18.38 -15.25
N ILE A 42 -8.27 18.14 -16.04
CA ILE A 42 -8.18 17.42 -17.32
C ILE A 42 -7.29 18.18 -18.30
N ALA A 43 -7.50 19.49 -18.46
CA ALA A 43 -6.72 20.31 -19.37
C ALA A 43 -5.24 20.38 -18.96
N LEU A 44 -4.96 20.52 -17.66
CA LEU A 44 -3.59 20.51 -17.13
C LEU A 44 -2.90 19.17 -17.37
N ALA A 45 -3.56 18.05 -17.11
CA ALA A 45 -3.00 16.72 -17.32
C ALA A 45 -2.71 16.45 -18.81
N ARG A 46 -3.59 16.89 -19.71
CA ARG A 46 -3.36 16.78 -21.16
C ARG A 46 -2.18 17.62 -21.64
N ALA A 47 -2.00 18.81 -21.07
CA ALA A 47 -0.94 19.72 -21.50
C ALA A 47 0.42 19.39 -20.89
N HIS A 48 0.46 18.95 -19.62
CA HIS A 48 1.70 18.86 -18.84
C HIS A 48 1.94 17.50 -18.19
N GLY A 49 0.95 16.60 -18.20
CA GLY A 49 0.95 15.37 -17.40
C GLY A 49 1.79 14.22 -17.94
N THR A 50 2.18 14.25 -19.21
CA THR A 50 3.02 13.22 -19.85
C THR A 50 4.50 13.58 -19.90
N ALA A 51 4.89 14.74 -19.34
CA ALA A 51 6.28 15.15 -19.27
C ALA A 51 7.06 14.24 -18.32
N VAL A 52 8.26 13.80 -18.74
CA VAL A 52 9.16 12.94 -17.92
C VAL A 52 9.49 13.59 -16.58
N ARG A 53 9.63 14.91 -16.55
CA ARG A 53 9.76 15.71 -15.31
C ARG A 53 8.78 16.89 -15.37
N PRO A 54 7.55 16.71 -14.88
CA PRO A 54 6.56 17.77 -14.93
C PRO A 54 6.99 18.96 -14.07
N ALA A 55 6.68 20.17 -14.54
CA ALA A 55 6.93 21.40 -13.80
C ALA A 55 6.32 21.31 -12.39
N TRP A 56 7.01 21.86 -11.37
CA TRP A 56 6.53 21.79 -9.98
C TRP A 56 5.16 22.46 -9.82
N GLN A 57 4.87 23.50 -10.61
CA GLN A 57 3.59 24.19 -10.62
C GLN A 57 2.46 23.25 -11.03
N TYR A 58 2.66 22.45 -12.08
CA TYR A 58 1.70 21.43 -12.50
C TYR A 58 1.48 20.41 -11.39
N ARG A 59 2.55 19.83 -10.84
CA ARG A 59 2.43 18.83 -9.76
C ARG A 59 1.65 19.40 -8.58
N SER A 60 2.01 20.60 -8.14
CA SER A 60 1.39 21.30 -7.02
C SER A 60 -0.10 21.57 -7.23
N VAL A 61 -0.47 22.16 -8.38
CA VAL A 61 -1.85 22.51 -8.71
C VAL A 61 -2.69 21.26 -8.95
N PHE A 62 -2.21 20.30 -9.74
CA PHE A 62 -2.95 19.09 -10.06
C PHE A 62 -3.27 18.28 -8.80
N GLN A 63 -2.31 18.14 -7.89
CA GLN A 63 -2.54 17.48 -6.59
C GLN A 63 -3.60 18.19 -5.76
N ARG A 64 -3.65 19.54 -5.78
CA ARG A 64 -4.68 20.32 -5.10
C ARG A 64 -6.06 20.09 -5.72
N LEU A 65 -6.17 20.07 -7.05
CA LEU A 65 -7.44 19.84 -7.76
C LEU A 65 -8.01 18.46 -7.41
N VAL A 66 -7.18 17.41 -7.47
CA VAL A 66 -7.54 16.04 -7.11
C VAL A 66 -8.05 15.97 -5.67
N ARG A 67 -7.30 16.53 -4.70
CA ARG A 67 -7.72 16.56 -3.29
C ARG A 67 -9.03 17.32 -3.10
N SER A 68 -9.20 18.44 -3.78
CA SER A 68 -10.38 19.29 -3.59
C SER A 68 -11.66 18.65 -4.15
N LEU A 69 -11.55 17.91 -5.26
CA LEU A 69 -12.66 17.13 -5.81
C LEU A 69 -12.97 15.90 -4.95
N ALA A 70 -11.96 15.18 -4.46
CA ALA A 70 -12.16 13.93 -3.73
C ALA A 70 -12.58 14.15 -2.26
N LEU A 71 -11.98 15.11 -1.55
CA LEU A 71 -12.22 15.35 -0.12
C LEU A 71 -13.20 16.51 0.19
N GLY A 72 -13.39 17.44 -0.74
CA GLY A 72 -14.16 18.66 -0.50
C GLY A 72 -15.68 18.43 -0.52
N THR A 73 -16.47 19.49 -0.67
CA THR A 73 -17.92 19.41 -0.91
C THR A 73 -18.27 19.23 -2.38
N GLY A 74 -17.29 18.93 -3.23
CA GLY A 74 -17.47 18.79 -4.68
C GLY A 74 -18.37 17.61 -5.05
N ASP A 75 -18.85 17.59 -6.28
CA ASP A 75 -19.59 16.47 -6.85
C ASP A 75 -18.62 15.29 -7.14
N VAL A 76 -18.90 14.12 -6.54
CA VAL A 76 -18.09 12.89 -6.71
C VAL A 76 -18.00 12.50 -8.18
N ALA A 77 -19.04 12.76 -8.99
CA ALA A 77 -19.01 12.49 -10.43
C ALA A 77 -17.91 13.29 -11.15
N GLN A 78 -17.53 14.46 -10.66
CA GLN A 78 -16.42 15.25 -11.22
C GLN A 78 -15.05 14.64 -10.91
N ALA A 79 -14.90 13.99 -9.75
CA ALA A 79 -13.70 13.22 -9.44
C ALA A 79 -13.58 11.98 -10.35
N VAL A 80 -14.71 11.29 -10.59
CA VAL A 80 -14.77 10.16 -11.54
C VAL A 80 -14.46 10.61 -12.96
N ARG A 81 -15.04 11.74 -13.40
CA ARG A 81 -14.74 12.32 -14.73
C ARG A 81 -13.26 12.65 -14.88
N LEU A 82 -12.65 13.24 -13.86
CA LEU A 82 -11.22 13.53 -13.86
C LEU A 82 -10.41 12.23 -14.08
N VAL A 83 -10.71 11.15 -13.36
CA VAL A 83 -10.02 9.86 -13.55
C VAL A 83 -10.24 9.27 -14.94
N ALA A 84 -11.47 9.36 -15.46
CA ALA A 84 -11.82 8.82 -16.77
C ALA A 84 -11.10 9.52 -17.94
N GLU A 85 -10.86 10.82 -17.82
CA GLU A 85 -10.43 11.67 -18.95
C GLU A 85 -8.95 12.02 -18.98
N VAL A 86 -8.20 11.75 -17.89
CA VAL A 86 -6.76 12.04 -17.83
C VAL A 86 -5.93 10.87 -18.37
N PRO A 87 -4.82 11.14 -19.10
CA PRO A 87 -4.00 10.08 -19.68
C PRO A 87 -3.44 9.08 -18.67
N THR A 88 -3.10 9.54 -17.47
CA THR A 88 -2.59 8.74 -16.34
C THR A 88 -3.71 8.25 -15.41
N GLY A 89 -4.92 8.08 -15.95
CA GLY A 89 -6.11 7.78 -15.16
C GLY A 89 -5.98 6.52 -14.29
N ARG A 90 -5.30 5.48 -14.77
CA ARG A 90 -5.05 4.25 -13.98
C ARG A 90 -4.16 4.51 -12.76
N ASP A 91 -3.09 5.29 -12.91
CA ASP A 91 -2.20 5.65 -11.79
C ASP A 91 -2.91 6.58 -10.80
N LEU A 92 -3.79 7.44 -11.31
CA LEU A 92 -4.60 8.35 -10.50
C LEU A 92 -5.71 7.62 -9.74
N ALA A 93 -6.24 6.52 -10.28
CA ALA A 93 -7.40 5.81 -9.75
C ALA A 93 -7.23 5.39 -8.28
N GLY A 94 -6.13 4.73 -7.93
CA GLY A 94 -5.85 4.32 -6.54
C GLY A 94 -5.76 5.50 -5.59
N ARG A 95 -5.16 6.62 -6.02
CA ARG A 95 -5.10 7.84 -5.21
C ARG A 95 -6.47 8.45 -4.99
N VAL A 96 -7.30 8.54 -6.03
CA VAL A 96 -8.65 9.10 -5.94
C VAL A 96 -9.55 8.20 -5.09
N ALA A 97 -9.44 6.87 -5.23
CA ALA A 97 -10.12 5.91 -4.37
C ALA A 97 -9.81 6.15 -2.88
N SER A 98 -8.53 6.24 -2.51
CA SER A 98 -8.14 6.44 -1.12
C SER A 98 -8.63 7.78 -0.54
N LEU A 99 -8.59 8.84 -1.34
CA LEU A 99 -9.12 10.15 -0.94
C LEU A 99 -10.65 10.13 -0.79
N LEU A 100 -11.38 9.53 -1.74
CA LEU A 100 -12.84 9.40 -1.68
C LEU A 100 -13.27 8.61 -0.45
N ALA A 101 -12.65 7.46 -0.21
CA ALA A 101 -12.95 6.61 0.95
C ALA A 101 -12.66 7.30 2.28
N ALA A 102 -11.67 8.21 2.34
CA ALA A 102 -11.34 8.97 3.54
C ALA A 102 -12.24 10.19 3.77
N GLY A 103 -12.71 10.84 2.70
CA GLY A 103 -13.36 12.14 2.79
C GLY A 103 -14.87 12.13 2.61
N ARG A 104 -15.46 11.06 2.08
CA ARG A 104 -16.87 11.04 1.68
C ARG A 104 -17.70 10.05 2.50
N PRO A 105 -18.96 10.41 2.82
CA PRO A 105 -19.94 9.43 3.30
C PRO A 105 -20.10 8.30 2.29
N VAL A 106 -20.19 7.06 2.79
CA VAL A 106 -20.31 5.86 1.95
C VAL A 106 -21.51 5.93 1.00
N ALA A 107 -22.62 6.52 1.43
CA ALA A 107 -23.83 6.68 0.61
C ALA A 107 -23.58 7.53 -0.65
N ASP A 108 -22.71 8.53 -0.59
CA ASP A 108 -22.39 9.42 -1.72
C ASP A 108 -21.49 8.73 -2.75
N LEU A 109 -20.85 7.60 -2.38
CA LEU A 109 -19.91 6.88 -3.24
C LEU A 109 -20.59 5.89 -4.19
N ALA A 110 -21.88 5.59 -4.00
CA ALA A 110 -22.64 4.72 -4.89
C ALA A 110 -22.58 5.19 -6.36
N VAL A 111 -22.47 6.50 -6.60
CA VAL A 111 -22.36 7.08 -7.95
C VAL A 111 -21.11 6.60 -8.72
N VAL A 112 -20.02 6.23 -8.03
CA VAL A 112 -18.79 5.72 -8.67
C VAL A 112 -19.03 4.36 -9.34
N PHE A 113 -19.95 3.58 -8.79
CA PHE A 113 -20.29 2.24 -9.25
C PHE A 113 -21.44 2.24 -10.27
N ALA A 114 -22.06 3.40 -10.52
CA ALA A 114 -23.05 3.56 -11.56
C ALA A 114 -22.41 3.64 -12.96
N GLY A 115 -23.09 3.06 -13.96
CA GLY A 115 -22.76 3.19 -15.38
C GLY A 115 -21.76 2.18 -15.94
N ASP A 116 -21.66 2.15 -17.27
CA ASP A 116 -20.80 1.20 -17.99
C ASP A 116 -19.37 1.73 -18.07
N GLY A 117 -18.42 0.95 -17.52
CA GLY A 117 -16.98 1.17 -17.68
C GLY A 117 -16.43 0.21 -18.73
N ALA A 118 -15.46 0.67 -19.53
CA ALA A 118 -14.69 -0.27 -20.35
C ALA A 118 -13.93 -1.23 -19.42
N PRO A 119 -13.94 -2.56 -19.66
CA PRO A 119 -13.18 -3.51 -18.87
C PRO A 119 -11.70 -3.11 -18.79
N GLY A 120 -11.17 -3.06 -17.56
CA GLY A 120 -9.80 -2.61 -17.28
C GLY A 120 -9.58 -1.10 -17.48
N GLY A 121 -10.59 -0.27 -17.74
CA GLY A 121 -10.42 1.18 -17.83
C GLY A 121 -10.01 1.84 -16.50
N ALA A 122 -9.60 3.11 -16.54
CA ALA A 122 -9.24 3.88 -15.34
C ALA A 122 -10.40 3.97 -14.31
N VAL A 123 -11.64 4.01 -14.78
CA VAL A 123 -12.83 3.99 -13.90
C VAL A 123 -13.02 2.62 -13.26
N GLU A 124 -12.69 1.53 -13.96
CA GLU A 124 -12.78 0.18 -13.41
C GLU A 124 -11.72 -0.04 -12.32
N GLU A 125 -10.49 0.42 -12.57
CA GLU A 125 -9.43 0.47 -11.55
C GLU A 125 -9.86 1.30 -10.34
N LEU A 126 -10.52 2.44 -10.56
CA LEU A 126 -11.02 3.31 -9.48
C LEU A 126 -12.04 2.56 -8.62
N ARG A 127 -12.98 1.82 -9.23
CA ARG A 127 -13.97 1.03 -8.51
C ARG A 127 -13.32 -0.08 -7.70
N ALA A 128 -12.42 -0.85 -8.33
CA ALA A 128 -11.70 -1.93 -7.65
C ALA A 128 -10.89 -1.41 -6.47
N CYS A 129 -10.15 -0.31 -6.65
CA CYS A 129 -9.43 0.33 -5.56
C CYS A 129 -10.38 0.87 -4.48
N LEU A 130 -11.49 1.51 -4.86
CA LEU A 130 -12.44 2.08 -3.90
C LEU A 130 -13.08 1.02 -3.01
N VAL A 131 -13.40 -0.17 -3.56
CA VAL A 131 -13.88 -1.32 -2.77
C VAL A 131 -12.90 -1.63 -1.64
N HIS A 132 -11.61 -1.86 -1.94
CA HIS A 132 -10.65 -2.24 -0.90
C HIS A 132 -10.25 -1.09 0.03
N GLU A 133 -10.30 0.16 -0.43
CA GLU A 133 -10.14 1.33 0.43
C GLU A 133 -11.28 1.47 1.44
N LEU A 134 -12.51 1.09 1.07
CA LEU A 134 -13.66 1.04 1.97
C LEU A 134 -13.57 -0.13 2.94
N VAL A 135 -13.15 -1.32 2.47
CA VAL A 135 -12.92 -2.48 3.35
C VAL A 135 -11.86 -2.17 4.40
N LEU A 136 -10.73 -1.55 4.01
CA LEU A 136 -9.69 -1.11 4.94
C LEU A 136 -10.21 -0.16 6.04
N ARG A 137 -11.32 0.54 5.79
CA ARG A 137 -11.99 1.45 6.73
C ARG A 137 -13.15 0.80 7.47
N GLY A 138 -13.29 -0.52 7.41
CA GLY A 138 -14.31 -1.30 8.13
C GLY A 138 -15.71 -1.22 7.52
N VAL A 139 -15.83 -0.83 6.25
CA VAL A 139 -17.13 -0.79 5.57
C VAL A 139 -17.48 -2.17 5.00
N ALA A 140 -18.65 -2.69 5.35
CA ALA A 140 -19.21 -3.93 4.80
C ALA A 140 -19.72 -3.71 3.36
N VAL A 141 -18.80 -3.58 2.40
CA VAL A 141 -19.09 -3.21 0.99
C VAL A 141 -20.11 -4.14 0.29
N ALA A 142 -20.18 -5.40 0.70
CA ALA A 142 -21.14 -6.38 0.18
C ALA A 142 -22.60 -6.11 0.63
N GLU A 143 -22.81 -5.24 1.62
CA GLU A 143 -24.14 -4.88 2.14
C GLU A 143 -24.56 -3.46 1.76
N VAL A 144 -23.64 -2.64 1.24
CA VAL A 144 -23.91 -1.23 0.93
C VAL A 144 -24.73 -1.10 -0.36
N PRO A 145 -25.93 -0.49 -0.31
CA PRO A 145 -26.73 -0.23 -1.49
C PRO A 145 -25.97 0.59 -2.54
N GLY A 146 -26.03 0.16 -3.80
CA GLY A 146 -25.33 0.80 -4.92
C GLY A 146 -23.85 0.42 -5.07
N ILE A 147 -23.23 -0.23 -4.09
CA ILE A 147 -21.86 -0.77 -4.17
C ILE A 147 -21.87 -2.29 -4.27
N ALA A 148 -22.67 -2.95 -3.42
CA ALA A 148 -22.72 -4.40 -3.27
C ALA A 148 -22.82 -5.14 -4.61
N GLY A 149 -23.75 -4.74 -5.48
CA GLY A 149 -23.96 -5.39 -6.77
C GLY A 149 -22.74 -5.36 -7.70
N TRP A 150 -21.91 -4.32 -7.62
CA TRP A 150 -20.65 -4.26 -8.37
C TRP A 150 -19.58 -5.10 -7.67
N ALA A 151 -19.41 -4.91 -6.36
CA ALA A 151 -18.36 -5.57 -5.56
C ALA A 151 -18.48 -7.11 -5.60
N THR A 152 -19.70 -7.66 -5.58
CA THR A 152 -19.93 -9.12 -5.64
C THR A 152 -20.14 -9.65 -7.05
N SER A 153 -20.05 -8.80 -8.08
CA SER A 153 -20.30 -9.24 -9.45
C SER A 153 -19.10 -10.02 -10.01
N PRO A 154 -19.31 -11.14 -10.72
CA PRO A 154 -18.23 -11.94 -11.30
C PRO A 154 -17.35 -11.23 -12.32
N HIS A 155 -17.76 -10.06 -12.85
CA HIS A 155 -17.10 -9.39 -13.97
C HIS A 155 -15.65 -8.97 -13.72
N TRP A 156 -15.27 -8.73 -12.45
CA TRP A 156 -13.92 -8.30 -12.07
C TRP A 156 -13.16 -9.38 -11.29
N ARG A 157 -13.63 -10.63 -11.31
CA ARG A 157 -12.99 -11.78 -10.63
C ARG A 157 -11.53 -12.02 -11.06
N ASP A 158 -11.21 -11.64 -12.30
CA ASP A 158 -9.87 -11.82 -12.88
C ASP A 158 -8.99 -10.56 -12.66
N HIS A 159 -9.55 -9.51 -12.04
CA HIS A 159 -8.78 -8.37 -11.59
C HIS A 159 -7.92 -8.81 -10.38
N PRO A 160 -6.65 -8.39 -10.26
CA PRO A 160 -5.79 -8.80 -9.14
C PRO A 160 -6.40 -8.51 -7.76
N LEU A 161 -7.03 -7.35 -7.61
CA LEU A 161 -7.75 -6.99 -6.38
C LEU A 161 -8.94 -7.92 -6.07
N GLY A 162 -9.53 -8.57 -7.08
CA GLY A 162 -10.64 -9.51 -6.91
C GLY A 162 -10.26 -10.79 -6.16
N TRP A 163 -8.97 -11.06 -5.99
CA TRP A 163 -8.47 -12.15 -5.14
C TRP A 163 -8.61 -11.85 -3.64
N LEU A 164 -8.62 -10.57 -3.25
CA LEU A 164 -8.66 -10.16 -1.85
C LEU A 164 -10.07 -10.33 -1.24
N PRO A 165 -10.18 -10.59 0.08
CA PRO A 165 -11.46 -10.64 0.76
C PRO A 165 -12.19 -9.29 0.73
N LEU A 166 -13.52 -9.35 0.60
CA LEU A 166 -14.42 -8.18 0.67
C LEU A 166 -14.72 -7.73 2.12
N GLU A 167 -14.04 -8.33 3.09
CA GLU A 167 -14.09 -7.99 4.51
C GLU A 167 -12.64 -7.90 5.03
N LEU A 168 -12.46 -7.25 6.18
CA LEU A 168 -11.17 -7.29 6.87
C LEU A 168 -11.01 -8.66 7.54
N SER A 169 -9.90 -9.31 7.29
CA SER A 169 -9.57 -10.56 7.98
C SER A 169 -8.95 -10.27 9.34
N GLU A 170 -8.95 -11.26 10.25
CA GLU A 170 -8.25 -11.16 11.54
C GLU A 170 -6.74 -10.91 11.37
N VAL A 171 -6.16 -11.39 10.26
CA VAL A 171 -4.75 -11.16 9.91
C VAL A 171 -4.47 -9.68 9.62
N GLU A 172 -5.47 -8.90 9.19
CA GLU A 172 -5.28 -7.49 8.88
C GLU A 172 -5.40 -6.58 10.12
N GLY A 173 -6.02 -7.10 11.19
CA GLY A 173 -6.21 -6.39 12.45
C GLY A 173 -6.85 -5.01 12.24
N GLU A 174 -6.19 -3.97 12.74
CA GLU A 174 -6.57 -2.57 12.53
C GLU A 174 -5.57 -1.90 11.58
N PRO A 175 -5.90 -1.71 10.29
CA PRO A 175 -5.00 -1.09 9.34
C PRO A 175 -4.65 0.35 9.71
N LEU A 176 -3.37 0.69 9.65
CA LEU A 176 -2.87 2.03 9.88
C LEU A 176 -3.01 2.87 8.61
N LEU A 177 -4.13 3.57 8.50
CA LEU A 177 -4.47 4.33 7.30
C LEU A 177 -4.01 5.80 7.37
N PRO A 178 -3.65 6.38 6.22
CA PRO A 178 -3.38 7.81 6.13
C PRO A 178 -4.62 8.64 6.45
N SER A 179 -4.40 9.68 7.24
CA SER A 179 -5.33 10.81 7.41
C SER A 179 -5.12 11.81 6.27
N TYR A 180 -6.21 12.30 5.72
CA TYR A 180 -6.19 13.23 4.59
C TYR A 180 -6.89 14.54 4.94
N SER A 181 -6.32 15.64 4.43
CA SER A 181 -6.97 16.94 4.37
C SER A 181 -6.76 17.54 2.98
N VAL A 182 -7.50 18.61 2.67
CA VAL A 182 -7.33 19.32 1.39
C VAL A 182 -5.92 19.90 1.25
N THR A 183 -5.24 20.17 2.37
CA THR A 183 -3.90 20.79 2.44
C THR A 183 -2.77 19.80 2.67
N GLY A 184 -3.04 18.54 3.03
CA GLY A 184 -1.97 17.62 3.41
C GLY A 184 -2.41 16.20 3.67
N THR A 185 -1.44 15.37 4.02
CA THR A 185 -1.59 13.96 4.37
C THR A 185 -0.72 13.69 5.59
N GLY A 186 -1.24 12.92 6.54
CA GLY A 186 -0.44 12.37 7.64
C GLY A 186 -0.66 10.86 7.70
N ALA A 187 0.41 10.08 7.88
CA ALA A 187 0.35 8.62 7.96
C ALA A 187 1.09 8.15 9.22
N ALA A 188 0.60 7.08 9.82
CA ALA A 188 1.35 6.38 10.87
C ALA A 188 2.45 5.54 10.22
N VAL A 189 3.54 5.34 10.97
CA VAL A 189 4.73 4.67 10.48
C VAL A 189 5.08 3.55 11.47
N PRO A 190 4.56 2.32 11.28
CA PRO A 190 4.67 1.22 12.26
C PRO A 190 5.98 0.43 12.16
N PHE A 191 7.06 1.03 11.65
CA PHE A 191 8.35 0.35 11.52
C PHE A 191 9.03 0.17 12.88
N GLY A 192 9.85 -0.87 12.98
CA GLY A 192 10.52 -1.29 14.21
C GLY A 192 9.84 -2.47 14.91
N LEU A 193 10.49 -2.99 15.95
CA LEU A 193 9.99 -4.14 16.68
C LEU A 193 8.72 -3.83 17.49
N PRO A 194 7.77 -4.79 17.57
CA PRO A 194 6.62 -4.62 18.44
C PRO A 194 7.06 -4.60 19.90
N ALA A 195 6.21 -4.02 20.75
CA ALA A 195 6.40 -4.09 22.19
C ALA A 195 6.37 -5.57 22.63
N GLY A 196 7.43 -6.02 23.29
CA GLY A 196 7.55 -7.41 23.71
C GLY A 196 8.89 -7.73 24.34
N ARG A 197 8.93 -8.87 25.06
CA ARG A 197 10.16 -9.40 25.63
C ARG A 197 10.97 -10.06 24.53
N SER A 198 12.26 -9.74 24.48
CA SER A 198 13.20 -10.45 23.61
C SER A 198 13.24 -11.93 23.97
N ILE A 199 13.20 -12.79 22.96
CA ILE A 199 13.38 -14.23 23.11
C ILE A 199 14.89 -14.48 23.27
N PRO A 200 15.35 -15.15 24.33
CA PRO A 200 16.76 -15.50 24.47
C PRO A 200 17.16 -16.56 23.44
N PRO A 201 18.43 -16.62 23.00
CA PRO A 201 18.90 -17.68 22.13
C PRO A 201 18.77 -19.05 22.82
N GLY A 202 18.17 -20.01 22.11
CA GLY A 202 18.05 -21.42 22.51
C GLY A 202 19.06 -22.34 21.81
N GLU A 203 19.25 -23.55 22.31
CA GLU A 203 20.10 -24.58 21.68
C GLU A 203 19.42 -25.97 21.70
N PRO A 204 19.67 -26.85 20.71
CA PRO A 204 20.54 -26.68 19.53
C PRO A 204 19.80 -26.24 18.24
N VAL A 205 20.52 -25.59 17.32
CA VAL A 205 20.05 -25.24 15.96
C VAL A 205 20.38 -26.41 15.01
N PRO A 206 19.39 -26.97 14.28
CA PRO A 206 19.65 -28.00 13.28
C PRO A 206 20.34 -27.40 12.05
N PRO A 207 21.06 -28.21 11.24
CA PRO A 207 21.53 -27.76 9.93
C PRO A 207 20.38 -27.22 9.08
N MET A 208 20.60 -26.07 8.45
CA MET A 208 19.63 -25.38 7.60
C MET A 208 20.05 -25.49 6.14
N ALA A 209 19.14 -25.91 5.26
CA ALA A 209 19.34 -25.85 3.81
C ALA A 209 18.55 -24.68 3.24
N GLU A 210 19.19 -23.79 2.49
CA GLU A 210 18.48 -22.74 1.76
C GLU A 210 17.74 -23.32 0.56
N VAL A 211 16.51 -22.84 0.35
CA VAL A 211 15.67 -23.16 -0.81
C VAL A 211 15.23 -21.86 -1.48
N ALA A 212 14.84 -21.96 -2.75
CA ALA A 212 14.42 -20.79 -3.52
C ALA A 212 13.23 -20.08 -2.84
N ALA A 213 13.39 -18.79 -2.54
CA ALA A 213 12.30 -17.94 -2.11
C ALA A 213 11.37 -17.64 -3.30
N ALA A 214 10.07 -17.52 -3.04
CA ALA A 214 9.13 -17.02 -4.05
C ALA A 214 9.26 -15.50 -4.17
N ASP A 215 9.21 -14.97 -5.39
CA ASP A 215 9.27 -13.52 -5.66
C ASP A 215 8.23 -12.74 -4.82
N ALA A 216 7.06 -13.35 -4.58
CA ALA A 216 5.99 -12.75 -3.78
C ALA A 216 6.44 -12.31 -2.37
N VAL A 217 7.47 -12.95 -1.79
CA VAL A 217 8.00 -12.60 -0.45
C VAL A 217 8.37 -11.13 -0.33
N THR A 218 8.85 -10.50 -1.41
CA THR A 218 9.34 -9.11 -1.40
C THR A 218 8.33 -8.09 -1.90
N GLU A 219 7.18 -8.52 -2.43
CA GLU A 219 6.23 -7.63 -3.14
C GLU A 219 5.80 -6.38 -2.35
N ALA A 220 5.70 -6.49 -1.02
CA ALA A 220 5.34 -5.36 -0.15
C ALA A 220 6.44 -4.29 -0.01
N VAL A 221 7.68 -4.60 -0.38
CA VAL A 221 8.86 -3.73 -0.23
C VAL A 221 9.59 -3.48 -1.55
N ASP A 222 9.17 -4.06 -2.67
CA ASP A 222 9.83 -3.92 -3.98
C ASP A 222 10.05 -2.45 -4.37
N ASN A 223 9.10 -1.57 -4.05
CA ASN A 223 9.20 -0.14 -4.36
C ASN A 223 10.35 0.58 -3.62
N TRP A 224 10.88 0.02 -2.53
CA TRP A 224 12.04 0.57 -1.82
C TRP A 224 13.33 0.42 -2.62
N VAL A 225 13.43 -0.58 -3.50
CA VAL A 225 14.58 -0.76 -4.40
C VAL A 225 14.31 -0.12 -5.75
N ASP A 226 13.09 -0.27 -6.28
CA ASP A 226 12.76 0.23 -7.62
C ASP A 226 12.72 1.75 -7.72
N GLU A 227 12.30 2.43 -6.64
CA GLU A 227 12.13 3.89 -6.61
C GLU A 227 13.13 4.61 -5.68
N SER A 228 13.90 3.87 -4.89
CA SER A 228 14.84 4.41 -3.89
C SER A 228 16.18 3.64 -3.89
N ASN A 229 17.00 3.85 -2.87
CA ASN A 229 18.28 3.16 -2.63
C ASN A 229 18.16 2.05 -1.58
N GLY A 230 16.95 1.51 -1.38
CA GLY A 230 16.70 0.49 -0.38
C GLY A 230 17.45 -0.82 -0.63
N ARG A 231 17.45 -1.68 0.39
CA ARG A 231 18.03 -3.03 0.34
C ARG A 231 16.98 -4.04 0.82
N ILE A 232 16.89 -5.17 0.14
CA ILE A 232 15.98 -6.27 0.48
C ILE A 232 16.77 -7.56 0.54
N GLU A 233 16.55 -8.33 1.60
CA GLU A 233 17.00 -9.70 1.73
C GLU A 233 15.81 -10.60 2.05
N ALA A 234 15.50 -11.53 1.14
CA ALA A 234 14.48 -12.55 1.32
C ALA A 234 15.08 -13.94 1.10
N ARG A 235 14.91 -14.81 2.10
CA ARG A 235 15.50 -16.15 2.14
C ARG A 235 14.53 -17.14 2.76
N VAL A 236 14.59 -18.40 2.32
CA VAL A 236 13.78 -19.48 2.87
C VAL A 236 14.69 -20.66 3.17
N PHE A 237 14.50 -21.26 4.34
CA PHE A 237 15.34 -22.35 4.82
C PHE A 237 14.52 -23.54 5.29
N GLU A 238 15.01 -24.74 5.02
CA GLU A 238 14.49 -26.01 5.49
C GLU A 238 15.46 -26.62 6.52
N PRO A 239 15.10 -26.66 7.81
CA PRO A 239 15.90 -27.34 8.82
C PRO A 239 15.85 -28.87 8.66
N ALA A 240 16.98 -29.53 8.87
CA ALA A 240 17.11 -30.99 8.77
C ALA A 240 16.19 -31.75 9.76
N THR A 241 15.91 -31.15 10.91
CA THR A 241 14.92 -31.59 11.90
C THR A 241 14.04 -30.43 12.31
N PRO A 242 12.79 -30.65 12.79
CA PRO A 242 11.91 -29.56 13.21
C PRO A 242 12.61 -28.54 14.12
N LEU A 243 12.61 -27.28 13.70
CA LEU A 243 13.13 -26.17 14.48
C LEU A 243 12.13 -25.79 15.56
N ALA A 244 12.59 -25.69 16.82
CA ALA A 244 11.75 -25.23 17.91
C ALA A 244 11.57 -23.69 17.83
N PRO A 245 10.37 -23.15 18.16
CA PRO A 245 10.10 -21.71 18.24
C PRO A 245 11.17 -20.92 19.03
N ASP A 246 11.58 -21.42 20.19
CA ASP A 246 12.57 -20.76 21.06
C ASP A 246 14.00 -20.79 20.48
N SER A 247 14.25 -21.59 19.45
CA SER A 247 15.54 -21.67 18.76
C SER A 247 15.66 -20.69 17.58
N VAL A 248 14.59 -19.96 17.23
CA VAL A 248 14.60 -18.99 16.12
C VAL A 248 15.69 -17.92 16.26
N PRO A 249 15.94 -17.31 17.43
CA PRO A 249 17.01 -16.32 17.55
C PRO A 249 18.39 -16.89 17.22
N SER A 250 18.67 -18.09 17.71
CA SER A 250 19.93 -18.79 17.42
C SER A 250 20.01 -19.24 15.96
N ALA A 251 18.88 -19.63 15.36
CA ALA A 251 18.82 -19.96 13.95
C ALA A 251 19.17 -18.75 13.09
N LEU A 252 18.54 -17.59 13.35
CA LEU A 252 18.85 -16.35 12.64
C LEU A 252 20.33 -15.96 12.77
N ALA A 253 20.90 -16.08 13.97
CA ALA A 253 22.33 -15.81 14.20
C ALA A 253 23.29 -16.78 13.49
N ALA A 254 22.83 -17.99 13.17
CA ALA A 254 23.64 -19.02 12.52
C ALA A 254 23.51 -19.01 10.98
N LEU A 255 22.53 -18.28 10.45
CA LEU A 255 22.32 -18.11 9.01
C LEU A 255 23.25 -17.02 8.48
N ASP A 256 23.77 -17.22 7.27
CA ASP A 256 24.60 -16.25 6.54
C ASP A 256 23.71 -15.18 5.89
N LEU A 257 22.99 -14.43 6.74
CA LEU A 257 22.11 -13.33 6.31
C LEU A 257 22.91 -12.03 6.22
N GLU A 258 22.90 -11.40 5.06
CA GLU A 258 23.64 -10.15 4.79
C GLU A 258 23.18 -9.03 5.75
N CYS A 259 21.89 -8.99 6.10
CA CYS A 259 21.34 -8.02 7.05
C CYS A 259 21.85 -8.19 8.50
N LEU A 260 22.43 -9.35 8.84
CA LEU A 260 22.97 -9.67 10.16
C LEU A 260 24.50 -9.73 10.18
N ASP A 261 25.18 -9.55 9.04
CA ASP A 261 26.63 -9.65 8.96
C ASP A 261 27.32 -8.59 9.84
N GLY A 262 28.38 -9.01 10.53
CA GLY A 262 29.16 -8.19 11.44
C GLY A 262 28.47 -7.75 12.74
N GLY A 263 27.20 -8.13 12.95
CA GLY A 263 26.40 -7.75 14.13
C GLY A 263 26.50 -8.72 15.32
N ASP A 264 26.02 -8.26 16.47
CA ASP A 264 25.71 -9.13 17.62
C ASP A 264 24.49 -10.03 17.32
N VAL A 265 24.19 -10.97 18.22
CA VAL A 265 22.98 -11.82 18.14
C VAL A 265 21.75 -10.91 17.97
N PRO A 266 20.90 -11.14 16.94
CA PRO A 266 19.76 -10.28 16.67
C PRO A 266 18.79 -10.28 17.85
N ARG A 267 18.20 -9.11 18.10
CA ARG A 267 17.07 -9.00 19.01
C ARG A 267 15.84 -9.53 18.29
N VAL A 268 15.21 -10.55 18.86
CA VAL A 268 14.04 -11.22 18.29
C VAL A 268 12.86 -11.15 19.24
N VAL A 269 11.70 -10.78 18.73
CA VAL A 269 10.45 -10.64 19.49
C VAL A 269 9.33 -11.38 18.73
N ALA A 270 8.61 -12.27 19.42
CA ALA A 270 7.40 -12.87 18.86
C ALA A 270 6.35 -11.77 18.58
N CYS A 271 5.70 -11.84 17.43
CA CYS A 271 4.68 -10.87 17.05
C CYS A 271 3.41 -11.57 16.55
N PRO A 272 2.22 -10.96 16.69
CA PRO A 272 1.02 -11.49 16.07
C PRO A 272 1.09 -11.32 14.55
N PRO A 273 0.42 -12.18 13.75
CA PRO A 273 0.36 -12.02 12.30
C PRO A 273 -0.15 -10.65 11.86
N ALA A 274 -1.07 -10.07 12.63
CA ALA A 274 -1.57 -8.71 12.40
C ALA A 274 -0.48 -7.64 12.43
N HIS A 275 0.52 -7.79 13.31
CA HIS A 275 1.65 -6.88 13.31
C HIS A 275 2.48 -7.04 12.03
N ALA A 276 2.82 -8.27 11.65
CA ALA A 276 3.57 -8.55 10.43
C ALA A 276 2.88 -7.97 9.18
N TRP A 277 1.56 -8.18 9.06
CA TRP A 277 0.77 -7.59 7.99
C TRP A 277 0.79 -6.06 8.02
N GLN A 278 0.66 -5.43 9.21
CA GLN A 278 0.69 -3.97 9.33
C GLN A 278 2.01 -3.36 8.84
N VAL A 279 3.16 -3.99 9.13
CA VAL A 279 4.46 -3.50 8.67
C VAL A 279 4.60 -3.62 7.14
N LEU A 280 4.21 -4.77 6.59
CA LEU A 280 4.19 -5.01 5.13
C LEU A 280 3.24 -4.04 4.42
N PHE A 281 2.03 -3.88 4.95
CA PHE A 281 1.03 -2.96 4.43
C PHE A 281 1.51 -1.51 4.47
N ALA A 282 2.18 -1.09 5.55
CA ALA A 282 2.73 0.26 5.65
C ALA A 282 3.83 0.50 4.62
N ALA A 283 4.74 -0.46 4.42
CA ALA A 283 5.76 -0.38 3.38
C ALA A 283 5.15 -0.28 1.99
N ALA A 284 4.20 -1.18 1.68
CA ALA A 284 3.59 -1.26 0.36
C ALA A 284 2.68 -0.06 0.05
N SER A 285 1.89 0.40 1.01
CA SER A 285 0.90 1.47 0.80
C SER A 285 1.48 2.87 0.95
N GLY A 286 2.45 3.05 1.86
CA GLY A 286 3.10 4.31 2.19
C GLY A 286 4.36 4.57 1.37
N GLY A 287 5.13 3.52 1.10
CA GLY A 287 6.49 3.62 0.57
C GLY A 287 7.54 3.78 1.66
N GLY A 288 8.78 3.85 1.23
CA GLY A 288 9.97 4.06 2.04
C GLY A 288 10.30 5.56 2.22
N ALA A 289 11.56 5.87 2.47
CA ALA A 289 12.03 7.24 2.69
C ALA A 289 11.87 8.12 1.44
N TYR A 290 12.17 7.56 0.27
CA TYR A 290 12.17 8.30 -1.01
C TYR A 290 11.27 7.69 -2.08
N SER A 291 10.68 6.54 -1.81
CA SER A 291 9.75 5.87 -2.72
C SER A 291 8.29 6.26 -2.44
N SER A 292 7.44 6.06 -3.44
CA SER A 292 6.00 6.21 -3.30
C SER A 292 5.33 4.86 -3.12
N GLY A 293 4.49 4.70 -2.10
CA GLY A 293 3.70 3.49 -1.94
C GLY A 293 2.53 3.39 -2.94
N HIS A 294 2.02 2.18 -3.10
CA HIS A 294 0.92 1.81 -4.00
C HIS A 294 -0.48 2.21 -3.50
N ARG A 295 -0.57 2.96 -2.39
CA ARG A 295 -1.83 3.30 -1.69
C ARG A 295 -2.52 2.07 -1.08
N GLY A 296 -3.67 2.27 -0.45
CA GLY A 296 -4.30 1.25 0.39
C GLY A 296 -4.69 0.01 -0.40
N ALA A 297 -5.47 0.12 -1.47
CA ALA A 297 -5.96 -1.08 -2.18
C ALA A 297 -4.85 -1.98 -2.76
N ARG A 298 -3.90 -1.40 -3.50
CA ARG A 298 -2.79 -2.17 -4.08
C ARG A 298 -1.72 -2.51 -3.04
N GLY A 299 -1.48 -1.65 -2.06
CA GLY A 299 -0.62 -1.98 -0.92
C GLY A 299 -1.17 -3.14 -0.08
N ARG A 300 -2.51 -3.25 0.06
CA ARG A 300 -3.18 -4.40 0.66
C ARG A 300 -2.89 -5.67 -0.13
N LEU A 301 -3.01 -5.62 -1.46
CA LEU A 301 -2.70 -6.77 -2.33
C LEU A 301 -1.24 -7.22 -2.17
N ALA A 302 -0.29 -6.28 -2.29
CA ALA A 302 1.13 -6.57 -2.15
C ALA A 302 1.47 -7.16 -0.76
N ALA A 303 0.89 -6.62 0.32
CA ALA A 303 1.07 -7.16 1.67
C ALA A 303 0.54 -8.60 1.79
N TRP A 304 -0.63 -8.91 1.22
CA TRP A 304 -1.16 -10.27 1.20
C TRP A 304 -0.32 -11.24 0.36
N ASN A 305 0.22 -10.80 -0.78
CA ASN A 305 1.12 -11.60 -1.58
C ASN A 305 2.43 -11.90 -0.85
N SER A 306 3.00 -10.93 -0.14
CA SER A 306 4.16 -11.15 0.73
C SER A 306 3.86 -12.10 1.88
N LEU A 307 2.70 -12.01 2.52
CA LEU A 307 2.28 -13.02 3.49
C LEU A 307 2.22 -14.41 2.87
N ALA A 308 1.59 -14.56 1.70
CA ALA A 308 1.47 -15.82 0.98
C ALA A 308 2.85 -16.45 0.68
N GLY A 309 3.80 -15.63 0.20
CA GLY A 309 5.19 -16.06 -0.02
C GLY A 309 5.90 -16.44 1.29
N LEU A 310 5.74 -15.63 2.34
CA LEU A 310 6.37 -15.85 3.65
C LEU A 310 5.87 -17.13 4.33
N VAL A 311 4.61 -17.50 4.17
CA VAL A 311 4.08 -18.76 4.74
C VAL A 311 4.16 -19.95 3.79
N GLY A 312 4.62 -19.73 2.56
CA GLY A 312 4.87 -20.78 1.56
C GLY A 312 3.59 -21.40 0.98
N THR A 313 2.51 -20.62 0.84
CA THR A 313 1.29 -21.13 0.20
C THR A 313 1.50 -21.37 -1.30
N PRO A 314 0.88 -22.41 -1.90
CA PRO A 314 0.98 -22.66 -3.33
C PRO A 314 0.44 -21.50 -4.18
N VAL A 315 0.99 -21.35 -5.39
CA VAL A 315 0.47 -20.42 -6.40
C VAL A 315 -0.99 -20.75 -6.70
N GLY A 316 -1.85 -19.73 -6.65
CA GLY A 316 -3.30 -19.87 -6.87
C GLY A 316 -4.11 -20.22 -5.63
N ALA A 317 -3.48 -20.33 -4.45
CA ALA A 317 -4.20 -20.38 -3.18
C ALA A 317 -5.13 -19.17 -3.04
N SER A 318 -6.32 -19.39 -2.50
CA SER A 318 -7.26 -18.32 -2.17
C SER A 318 -6.77 -17.50 -0.98
N ALA A 319 -7.21 -16.24 -0.87
CA ALA A 319 -6.88 -15.42 0.30
C ALA A 319 -7.34 -16.05 1.63
N GLY A 320 -8.42 -16.84 1.62
CA GLY A 320 -8.87 -17.59 2.80
C GLY A 320 -7.89 -18.68 3.23
N GLU A 321 -7.33 -19.44 2.27
CA GLU A 321 -6.29 -20.45 2.55
C GLU A 321 -4.99 -19.80 3.03
N VAL A 322 -4.60 -18.67 2.44
CA VAL A 322 -3.45 -17.88 2.91
C VAL A 322 -3.69 -17.41 4.35
N GLY A 323 -4.85 -16.83 4.63
CA GLY A 323 -5.18 -16.33 5.98
C GLY A 323 -5.16 -17.42 7.04
N ALA A 324 -5.71 -18.60 6.72
CA ALA A 324 -5.66 -19.77 7.62
C ALA A 324 -4.21 -20.18 7.89
N ARG A 325 -3.38 -20.29 6.86
CA ARG A 325 -1.98 -20.67 7.01
C ARG A 325 -1.18 -19.64 7.81
N VAL A 326 -1.42 -18.35 7.57
CA VAL A 326 -0.81 -17.25 8.33
C VAL A 326 -1.10 -17.35 9.83
N GLY A 327 -2.32 -17.76 10.20
CA GLY A 327 -2.72 -17.95 11.60
C GLY A 327 -2.10 -19.17 12.29
N GLU A 328 -1.65 -20.18 11.53
CA GLU A 328 -1.00 -21.36 12.08
C GLU A 328 0.51 -21.14 12.35
N CYS A 329 1.16 -20.28 11.57
CA CYS A 329 2.59 -20.02 11.67
C CYS A 329 2.98 -19.20 12.92
N ALA A 330 4.21 -19.40 13.39
CA ALA A 330 4.82 -18.54 14.40
C ALA A 330 5.55 -17.37 13.74
N TRP A 331 5.26 -16.15 14.17
CA TRP A 331 5.79 -14.92 13.60
C TRP A 331 6.73 -14.20 14.57
N TYR A 332 7.79 -13.65 14.02
CA TYR A 332 8.81 -12.93 14.76
C TYR A 332 9.20 -11.66 14.03
N GLY A 333 9.34 -10.57 14.78
CA GLY A 333 10.12 -9.43 14.36
C GLY A 333 11.57 -9.60 14.83
N PHE A 334 12.53 -9.19 14.01
CA PHE A 334 13.93 -9.08 14.45
C PHE A 334 14.60 -7.77 14.00
N GLU A 335 15.60 -7.36 14.76
CA GLU A 335 16.50 -6.25 14.44
C GLU A 335 17.92 -6.60 14.93
N ALA A 336 18.94 -6.01 14.34
CA ALA A 336 20.33 -6.17 14.76
C ALA A 336 21.06 -4.83 14.69
N ASP A 337 22.16 -4.69 15.44
CA ASP A 337 23.02 -3.51 15.36
C ASP A 337 24.03 -3.71 14.22
N THR A 338 23.58 -3.48 12.98
CA THR A 338 24.38 -3.62 11.75
C THR A 338 24.24 -2.38 10.89
N ASP A 339 25.14 -2.22 9.92
CA ASP A 339 25.05 -1.17 8.88
C ASP A 339 23.79 -1.32 7.99
N TRP A 340 23.01 -2.39 8.17
CA TRP A 340 21.73 -2.60 7.49
C TRP A 340 20.57 -1.94 8.22
N PHE A 341 20.50 -2.14 9.53
CA PHE A 341 19.43 -1.65 10.38
C PHE A 341 19.88 -0.38 11.09
N ALA A 342 19.72 0.78 10.44
CA ALA A 342 20.15 2.07 11.00
C ALA A 342 19.32 2.55 12.22
N GLY A 343 18.48 1.69 12.82
CA GLY A 343 17.64 2.03 13.99
C GLY A 343 16.67 3.17 13.76
N VAL A 344 16.40 3.51 12.50
CA VAL A 344 15.51 4.59 12.05
C VAL A 344 14.21 4.01 11.46
N VAL A 345 13.28 4.90 11.13
CA VAL A 345 12.07 4.54 10.38
C VAL A 345 12.45 3.91 9.02
N TRP A 346 11.58 3.03 8.49
CA TRP A 346 11.74 2.27 7.25
C TRP A 346 12.71 1.10 7.30
N SER A 347 12.71 0.34 8.40
CA SER A 347 13.33 -0.99 8.46
C SER A 347 12.31 -2.06 8.86
N ILE A 348 12.43 -3.23 8.25
CA ILE A 348 11.62 -4.42 8.48
C ILE A 348 12.58 -5.59 8.68
N GLY A 349 12.35 -6.37 9.75
CA GLY A 349 12.91 -7.70 9.91
C GLY A 349 11.80 -8.63 10.37
N LEU A 350 11.40 -9.57 9.52
CA LEU A 350 10.36 -10.55 9.79
C LEU A 350 10.89 -11.96 9.56
N ALA A 351 10.63 -12.84 10.50
CA ALA A 351 10.86 -14.27 10.35
C ALA A 351 9.58 -15.04 10.63
N VAL A 352 9.35 -16.10 9.85
CA VAL A 352 8.14 -16.92 9.91
C VAL A 352 8.54 -18.37 9.96
N LEU A 353 8.15 -19.04 11.04
CA LEU A 353 8.34 -20.47 11.22
C LEU A 353 7.00 -21.17 10.98
N ASP A 354 7.01 -22.17 10.10
CA ASP A 354 5.83 -23.01 9.89
C ASP A 354 5.48 -23.85 11.14
N PRO A 355 4.24 -24.37 11.22
CA PRO A 355 3.76 -25.03 12.45
C PRO A 355 4.51 -26.32 12.80
N ASP A 356 5.07 -27.00 11.80
CA ASP A 356 5.86 -28.23 11.95
C ASP A 356 7.36 -27.98 12.08
N GLY A 357 7.79 -26.71 12.07
CA GLY A 357 9.17 -26.30 12.21
C GLY A 357 10.07 -26.77 11.05
N ARG A 358 9.50 -27.04 9.88
CA ARG A 358 10.17 -27.52 8.66
C ARG A 358 10.48 -26.44 7.65
N ARG A 359 10.09 -25.19 7.91
CA ARG A 359 10.36 -24.05 7.04
C ARG A 359 10.48 -22.76 7.85
N LEU A 360 11.60 -22.09 7.69
CA LEU A 360 11.85 -20.74 8.19
C LEU A 360 11.99 -19.79 7.00
N ALA A 361 11.08 -18.83 6.87
CA ALA A 361 11.21 -17.74 5.90
C ALA A 361 11.66 -16.46 6.60
N VAL A 362 12.52 -15.68 5.95
CA VAL A 362 13.07 -14.42 6.44
C VAL A 362 12.87 -13.34 5.39
N LEU A 363 12.40 -12.18 5.82
CA LEU A 363 12.38 -10.95 5.05
C LEU A 363 13.01 -9.83 5.88
N ALA A 364 14.10 -9.27 5.39
CA ALA A 364 14.67 -8.03 5.87
C ALA A 364 14.61 -6.97 4.77
N ALA A 365 14.21 -5.74 5.10
CA ALA A 365 14.21 -4.64 4.17
C ALA A 365 14.54 -3.32 4.88
N THR A 366 15.23 -2.42 4.19
CA THR A 366 15.52 -1.07 4.70
C THR A 366 15.50 -0.05 3.57
N ASP A 367 15.03 1.17 3.83
CA ASP A 367 15.09 2.31 2.90
C ASP A 367 15.57 3.56 3.66
N THR A 368 16.89 3.73 3.72
CA THR A 368 17.57 4.79 4.49
C THR A 368 18.79 5.32 3.72
N ASP A 369 19.24 6.53 4.07
CA ASP A 369 20.45 7.16 3.50
C ASP A 369 21.76 6.42 3.82
#